data_AF-A0AA41ZEL3-F1
#
_entry.id   AF-A0AA41ZEL3-F1
#
_cell.length_a   1.000
_cell.length_b   1.000
_cell.length_c   1.000
_cell.angle_alpha   90.00
_cell.angle_beta   90.00
_cell.angle_gamma   90.00
#
_symmetry.space_group_name_H-M   'P 1'
#
loop_
_entity.id
_entity.type
_entity.pdbx_description
1 polymer ?
#
loop_
_entity_poly.entity_id
_entity_poly.type
_entity_poly.pdbx_seq_one_letter_code
_entity_poly.pdbx_strand_id
1 'polypeptide(L)'
;MTFELAGYLLICALTIFATLSTRNVLSILFIYLSVIGYMIAVRFAGYDYDMYLYARMLDAGLDFSADNVYYVREFVFWFGLPKIFDLVQDQKWTFIVVDIIWVSLLFYALLNKKNSSRIPLFCAPFMIVFFPLLMGYQNIYRQFLASIFVLFAFYGFRNKYVVYLLSMVAFFIHNSAIIYLPLLYLYAARKASPTGKLNILQKGMFALSYVVMVGGIYYSSLSDTDLSKSSDSTGISLGPAYAALFAAFFIASIFMARFKVKELFSQYAYIVYSFFSFLLIWPVLGGAQGERVGMMLLIIIVPMFVTQLDGIFRQPTLRITVRLLFVLLGIAPSFLFSSAFNFLLTGS
;
A
#
# COMPACT_ATOMS: atom_id res chain seq x y z
N MET A 1 20.49 -5.30 19.41
CA MET A 1 19.76 -5.19 18.13
C MET A 1 18.63 -6.20 18.18
N THR A 2 17.38 -5.76 18.12
CA THR A 2 16.21 -6.65 18.07
C THR A 2 16.31 -7.54 16.82
N PHE A 3 15.75 -8.74 16.88
CA PHE A 3 15.71 -9.64 15.73
C PHE A 3 14.93 -9.03 14.55
N GLU A 4 13.93 -8.22 14.87
CA GLU A 4 13.15 -7.40 13.93
C GLU A 4 14.03 -6.38 13.19
N LEU A 5 14.79 -5.54 13.89
CA LEU A 5 15.70 -4.58 13.27
C LEU A 5 16.77 -5.27 12.41
N ALA A 6 17.30 -6.40 12.89
CA ALA A 6 18.26 -7.20 12.12
C ALA A 6 17.66 -7.70 10.80
N GLY A 7 16.44 -8.24 10.85
CA GLY A 7 15.70 -8.68 9.67
C GLY A 7 15.38 -7.52 8.72
N TYR A 8 14.94 -6.38 9.26
CA TYR A 8 14.65 -5.19 8.47
C TYR A 8 15.90 -4.66 7.73
N LEU A 9 17.06 -4.59 8.42
CA LEU A 9 18.33 -4.21 7.82
C LEU A 9 18.78 -5.19 6.73
N LEU A 10 18.53 -6.50 6.93
CA LEU A 10 18.77 -7.50 5.88
C LEU A 10 17.90 -7.23 4.65
N ILE A 11 16.59 -6.96 4.79
CA ILE A 11 15.73 -6.65 3.64
C ILE A 11 16.16 -5.32 2.97
N CYS A 12 16.62 -4.33 3.74
CA CYS A 12 17.20 -3.10 3.19
C CYS A 12 18.43 -3.39 2.32
N ALA A 13 19.36 -4.22 2.82
CA ALA A 13 20.53 -4.65 2.06
C ALA A 13 20.16 -5.44 0.79
N LEU A 14 19.17 -6.34 0.89
CA LEU A 14 18.66 -7.09 -0.26
C LEU A 14 17.97 -6.18 -1.28
N THR A 15 17.28 -5.13 -0.82
CA THR A 15 16.67 -4.12 -1.70
C THR A 15 17.74 -3.36 -2.47
N ILE A 16 18.81 -2.92 -1.80
CA ILE A 16 19.96 -2.26 -2.41
C ILE A 16 20.62 -3.20 -3.43
N PHE A 17 20.90 -4.45 -3.05
CA PHE A 17 21.43 -5.46 -3.97
C PHE A 17 20.53 -5.67 -5.20
N ALA A 18 19.22 -5.72 -5.00
CA ALA A 18 18.24 -5.87 -6.07
C ALA A 18 18.20 -4.68 -7.04
N THR A 19 18.74 -3.50 -6.69
CA THR A 19 18.90 -2.38 -7.63
C THR A 19 19.96 -2.66 -8.70
N LEU A 20 20.98 -3.44 -8.32
CA LEU A 20 22.12 -3.84 -9.14
C LEU A 20 21.86 -5.14 -9.90
N SER A 21 21.05 -6.03 -9.31
CA SER A 21 20.78 -7.36 -9.87
C SER A 21 19.78 -7.34 -11.03
N THR A 22 19.92 -8.32 -11.91
CA THR A 22 18.92 -8.64 -12.93
C THR A 22 17.81 -9.53 -12.35
N ARG A 23 16.67 -9.60 -13.05
CA ARG A 23 15.55 -10.46 -12.68
C ARG A 23 15.88 -11.94 -12.96
N ASN A 24 16.32 -12.65 -11.93
CA ASN A 24 16.44 -14.11 -11.92
C ASN A 24 15.45 -14.71 -10.91
N VAL A 25 14.86 -15.87 -11.25
CA VAL A 25 13.96 -16.64 -10.37
C VAL A 25 14.60 -16.96 -9.03
N LEU A 26 15.89 -17.33 -9.01
CA LEU A 26 16.61 -17.63 -7.77
C LEU A 26 16.71 -16.40 -6.87
N SER A 27 17.04 -15.23 -7.43
CA SER A 27 17.08 -13.97 -6.68
C SER A 27 15.70 -13.59 -6.14
N ILE A 28 14.64 -13.77 -6.95
CA ILE A 28 13.26 -13.51 -6.52
C ILE A 28 12.88 -14.42 -5.36
N LEU A 29 13.15 -15.73 -5.48
CA LEU A 29 12.84 -16.72 -4.45
C LEU A 29 13.60 -16.45 -3.16
N PHE A 30 14.90 -16.16 -3.24
CA PHE A 30 15.72 -15.84 -2.08
C PHE A 30 15.22 -14.60 -1.34
N ILE A 31 14.91 -13.53 -2.07
CA ILE A 31 14.34 -12.30 -1.49
C ILE A 31 12.96 -12.60 -0.87
N TYR A 32 12.10 -13.34 -1.56
CA TYR A 32 10.78 -13.73 -1.05
C TYR A 32 10.89 -14.50 0.27
N LEU A 33 11.73 -15.54 0.34
CA LEU A 33 11.93 -16.32 1.56
C LEU A 33 12.53 -15.47 2.69
N SER A 34 13.43 -14.54 2.37
CA SER A 34 13.98 -13.60 3.36
C SER A 34 12.89 -12.68 3.92
N VAL A 35 11.97 -12.21 3.08
CA VAL A 35 10.81 -11.40 3.52
C VAL A 35 9.88 -12.22 4.40
N ILE A 36 9.59 -13.48 4.05
CA ILE A 36 8.78 -14.36 4.91
C ILE A 36 9.47 -14.59 6.26
N GLY A 37 10.78 -14.85 6.26
CA GLY A 37 11.56 -14.97 7.50
C GLY A 37 11.50 -13.71 8.36
N TYR A 38 11.55 -12.53 7.75
CA TYR A 38 11.37 -11.26 8.44
C TYR A 38 9.94 -11.08 8.98
N MET A 39 8.89 -11.47 8.25
CA MET A 39 7.51 -11.41 8.76
C MET A 39 7.32 -12.33 9.98
N ILE A 40 7.93 -13.52 9.96
CA ILE A 40 7.95 -14.39 11.14
C ILE A 40 8.63 -13.67 12.31
N ALA A 41 9.82 -13.08 12.10
CA ALA A 41 10.53 -12.30 13.12
C ALA A 41 9.63 -11.24 13.76
N VAL A 42 8.94 -10.46 12.93
CA VAL A 42 7.99 -9.41 13.35
C VAL A 42 6.87 -9.98 14.22
N ARG A 43 6.19 -11.06 13.80
CA ARG A 43 5.07 -11.64 14.56
C ARG A 43 5.47 -12.28 15.88
N PHE A 44 6.74 -12.66 16.03
CA PHE A 44 7.28 -13.14 17.31
C PHE A 44 7.83 -12.04 18.21
N ALA A 45 8.11 -10.84 17.67
CA ALA A 45 8.61 -9.70 18.43
C ALA A 45 7.55 -9.03 19.31
N GLY A 46 6.28 -9.11 18.92
CA GLY A 46 5.14 -8.55 19.65
C GLY A 46 4.10 -7.94 18.72
N TYR A 47 3.07 -7.34 19.30
CA TYR A 47 2.05 -6.61 18.56
C TYR A 47 1.96 -5.18 19.06
N ASP A 48 1.81 -4.24 18.13
CA ASP A 48 1.36 -2.89 18.44
C ASP A 48 -0.17 -2.86 18.66
N TYR A 49 -0.71 -1.74 19.11
CA TYR A 49 -2.07 -1.53 19.59
C TYR A 49 -3.17 -2.16 18.71
N ASP A 50 -3.19 -1.85 17.41
CA ASP A 50 -4.21 -2.36 16.47
C ASP A 50 -4.07 -3.87 16.24
N MET A 51 -2.84 -4.38 16.07
CA MET A 51 -2.58 -5.82 15.90
C MET A 51 -2.91 -6.60 17.17
N TYR A 52 -2.62 -6.03 18.35
CA TYR A 52 -2.96 -6.61 19.64
C TYR A 52 -4.47 -6.70 19.82
N LEU A 53 -5.22 -5.67 19.38
CA LEU A 53 -6.68 -5.70 19.39
C LEU A 53 -7.22 -6.83 18.51
N TYR A 54 -6.71 -7.00 17.29
CA TYR A 54 -7.11 -8.10 16.41
C TYR A 54 -6.78 -9.46 17.01
N ALA A 55 -5.59 -9.61 17.60
CA ALA A 55 -5.18 -10.84 18.29
C ALA A 55 -6.18 -11.19 19.40
N ARG A 56 -6.44 -10.24 20.32
CA ARG A 56 -7.39 -10.41 21.41
C ARG A 56 -8.79 -10.78 20.93
N MET A 57 -9.25 -10.22 19.79
CA MET A 57 -10.55 -10.55 19.21
C MET A 57 -10.63 -12.01 18.71
N LEU A 58 -9.52 -12.59 18.26
CA LEU A 58 -9.47 -14.01 17.86
C LEU A 58 -9.63 -14.94 19.07
N ASP A 59 -8.96 -14.63 20.20
CA ASP A 59 -9.08 -15.44 21.42
C ASP A 59 -10.44 -15.30 22.10
N ALA A 60 -11.04 -14.11 22.02
CA ALA A 60 -12.30 -13.82 22.67
C ALA A 60 -13.49 -14.58 22.04
N GLY A 61 -13.28 -15.28 20.91
CA GLY A 61 -14.33 -16.04 20.22
C GLY A 61 -15.57 -15.19 19.92
N LEU A 62 -15.36 -13.88 19.68
CA LEU A 62 -16.45 -12.93 19.55
C LEU A 62 -17.36 -13.36 18.41
N ASP A 63 -18.64 -13.52 18.72
CA ASP A 63 -19.67 -13.71 17.72
C ASP A 63 -19.82 -12.40 16.96
N PHE A 64 -19.25 -12.34 15.75
CA PHE A 64 -19.40 -11.21 14.83
C PHE A 64 -20.85 -11.18 14.36
N SER A 65 -21.73 -10.62 15.19
CA SER A 65 -23.15 -10.56 14.87
C SER A 65 -23.35 -9.71 13.61
N ALA A 66 -24.19 -10.23 12.70
CA ALA A 66 -24.63 -9.49 11.52
C ALA A 66 -25.43 -8.21 11.88
N ASP A 67 -25.82 -8.08 13.15
CA ASP A 67 -26.53 -6.93 13.69
C ASP A 67 -25.61 -5.71 13.88
N ASN A 68 -24.29 -5.92 13.99
CA ASN A 68 -23.33 -4.82 14.02
C ASN A 68 -22.90 -4.46 12.59
N VAL A 69 -23.43 -3.33 12.12
CA VAL A 69 -23.16 -2.75 10.79
C VAL A 69 -21.66 -2.60 10.50
N TYR A 70 -20.81 -2.42 11.51
CA TYR A 70 -19.36 -2.34 11.34
C TYR A 70 -18.76 -3.64 10.78
N TYR A 71 -19.14 -4.80 11.33
CA TYR A 71 -18.60 -6.10 10.90
C TYR A 71 -19.15 -6.53 9.54
N VAL A 72 -20.40 -6.19 9.24
CA VAL A 72 -21.02 -6.48 7.94
C VAL A 72 -20.38 -5.67 6.81
N ARG A 73 -20.00 -4.42 7.07
CA ARG A 73 -19.32 -3.56 6.08
C ARG A 73 -17.95 -4.13 5.66
N GLU A 74 -17.25 -4.78 6.58
CA GLU A 74 -15.90 -5.30 6.37
C GLU A 74 -15.83 -6.83 6.52
N PHE A 75 -16.85 -7.49 5.97
CA PHE A 75 -17.08 -8.92 6.23
C PHE A 75 -15.93 -9.82 5.75
N VAL A 76 -15.19 -9.43 4.70
CA VAL A 76 -14.10 -10.28 4.20
C VAL A 76 -12.99 -10.42 5.24
N PHE A 77 -12.68 -9.34 5.96
CA PHE A 77 -11.69 -9.40 7.03
C PHE A 77 -12.26 -10.08 8.27
N TRP A 78 -13.41 -9.59 8.76
CA TRP A 78 -13.98 -10.03 10.02
C TRP A 78 -14.46 -11.48 10.03
N PHE A 79 -14.90 -12.02 8.90
CA PHE A 79 -15.24 -13.44 8.79
C PHE A 79 -14.09 -14.29 8.22
N GLY A 80 -13.20 -13.70 7.42
CA GLY A 80 -12.06 -14.43 6.83
C GLY A 80 -10.96 -14.76 7.83
N LEU A 81 -10.57 -13.80 8.68
CA LEU A 81 -9.48 -13.98 9.64
C LEU A 81 -9.80 -15.06 10.70
N PRO A 82 -11.01 -15.10 11.32
CA PRO A 82 -11.37 -16.18 12.24
C PRO A 82 -11.38 -17.55 11.56
N LYS A 83 -11.76 -17.65 10.28
CA LYS A 83 -11.72 -18.94 9.56
C LYS A 83 -10.30 -19.48 9.38
N ILE A 84 -9.31 -18.59 9.26
CA ILE A 84 -7.89 -19.00 9.27
C ILE A 84 -7.49 -19.41 10.69
N PHE A 85 -7.91 -18.65 11.70
CA PHE A 85 -7.66 -18.99 13.10
C PHE A 85 -8.28 -20.34 13.49
N ASP A 86 -9.49 -20.66 13.04
CA ASP A 86 -10.16 -21.95 13.26
C ASP A 86 -9.31 -23.14 12.77
N LEU A 87 -8.49 -22.94 11.74
CA LEU A 87 -7.61 -23.98 11.18
C LEU A 87 -6.26 -24.07 11.90
N VAL A 88 -5.74 -22.94 12.38
CA VAL A 88 -4.38 -22.81 12.91
C VAL A 88 -4.34 -22.89 14.45
N GLN A 89 -5.37 -22.38 15.12
CA GLN A 89 -5.56 -22.33 16.57
C GLN A 89 -4.46 -21.56 17.33
N ASP A 90 -3.75 -20.66 16.65
CA ASP A 90 -2.73 -19.78 17.24
C ASP A 90 -2.72 -18.42 16.52
N GLN A 91 -2.69 -17.33 17.30
CA GLN A 91 -2.76 -15.96 16.77
C GLN A 91 -1.56 -15.60 15.90
N LYS A 92 -0.35 -15.93 16.36
CA LYS A 92 0.90 -15.59 15.66
C LYS A 92 0.95 -16.30 14.34
N TRP A 93 0.67 -17.60 14.34
CA TRP A 93 0.62 -18.39 13.12
C TRP A 93 -0.52 -17.97 12.18
N THR A 94 -1.66 -17.53 12.71
CA THR A 94 -2.75 -16.97 11.88
C THR A 94 -2.29 -15.74 11.13
N PHE A 95 -1.65 -14.78 11.81
CA PHE A 95 -1.10 -13.59 11.15
C PHE A 95 0.04 -13.94 10.18
N ILE A 96 0.90 -14.92 10.51
CA ILE A 96 1.94 -15.39 9.59
C ILE A 96 1.32 -15.97 8.30
N VAL A 97 0.23 -16.73 8.39
CA VAL A 97 -0.48 -17.25 7.21
C VAL A 97 -1.01 -16.10 6.35
N VAL A 98 -1.64 -15.10 6.96
CA VAL A 98 -2.11 -13.91 6.24
C VAL A 98 -0.93 -13.12 5.65
N ASP A 99 0.20 -13.08 6.35
CA ASP A 99 1.43 -12.44 5.86
C ASP A 99 2.00 -13.13 4.62
N ILE A 100 2.05 -14.46 4.64
CA ILE A 100 2.43 -15.25 3.47
C ILE A 100 1.49 -14.96 2.30
N ILE A 101 0.18 -14.84 2.54
CA ILE A 101 -0.80 -14.51 1.48
C ILE A 101 -0.46 -13.15 0.87
N TRP A 102 -0.41 -12.08 1.67
CA TRP A 102 -0.23 -10.75 1.09
C TRP A 102 1.17 -10.55 0.49
N VAL A 103 2.23 -11.14 1.06
CA VAL A 103 3.57 -11.11 0.47
C VAL A 103 3.57 -11.82 -0.89
N SER A 104 2.87 -12.95 -0.99
CA SER A 104 2.73 -13.68 -2.27
C SER A 104 1.98 -12.86 -3.31
N LEU A 105 0.89 -12.19 -2.92
CA LEU A 105 0.14 -11.29 -3.79
C LEU A 105 1.02 -10.13 -4.27
N LEU A 106 1.79 -9.50 -3.37
CA LEU A 106 2.70 -8.41 -3.69
C LEU A 106 3.78 -8.84 -4.69
N PHE A 107 4.47 -9.96 -4.41
CA PHE A 107 5.52 -10.47 -5.29
C PHE A 107 4.97 -10.88 -6.65
N TYR A 108 3.81 -11.53 -6.68
CA TYR A 108 3.16 -11.87 -7.95
C TYR A 108 2.78 -10.60 -8.72
N ALA A 109 2.14 -9.63 -8.06
CA ALA A 109 1.75 -8.37 -8.68
C ALA A 109 2.95 -7.67 -9.32
N LEU A 110 4.06 -7.55 -8.59
CA LEU A 110 5.19 -6.74 -9.02
C LEU A 110 6.19 -7.48 -9.91
N LEU A 111 6.37 -8.79 -9.72
CA LEU A 111 7.45 -9.56 -10.34
C LEU A 111 6.99 -10.60 -11.37
N ASN A 112 5.69 -10.76 -11.59
CA ASN A 112 5.20 -11.64 -12.66
C ASN A 112 5.58 -11.10 -14.05
N LYS A 113 6.42 -11.85 -14.78
CA LYS A 113 6.91 -11.49 -16.12
C LYS A 113 5.79 -11.23 -17.12
N LYS A 114 4.63 -11.90 -17.00
CA LYS A 114 3.52 -11.75 -17.96
C LYS A 114 2.85 -10.38 -17.88
N ASN A 115 2.74 -9.82 -16.67
CA ASN A 115 1.93 -8.61 -16.46
C ASN A 115 2.77 -7.38 -16.05
N SER A 116 3.91 -7.59 -15.40
CA SER A 116 4.71 -6.55 -14.76
C SER A 116 6.17 -6.55 -15.22
N SER A 117 6.42 -6.83 -16.50
CA SER A 117 7.76 -6.96 -17.07
C SER A 117 8.63 -5.70 -16.93
N ARG A 118 8.01 -4.51 -16.87
CA ARG A 118 8.68 -3.21 -16.76
C ARG A 118 9.04 -2.79 -15.33
N ILE A 119 8.46 -3.43 -14.32
CA ILE A 119 8.76 -3.12 -12.92
C ILE A 119 10.18 -3.67 -12.62
N PRO A 120 11.09 -2.92 -12.00
CA PRO A 120 12.41 -3.43 -11.66
C PRO A 120 12.36 -4.39 -10.45
N LEU A 121 13.34 -5.28 -10.33
CA LEU A 121 13.38 -6.30 -9.28
C LEU A 121 13.31 -5.70 -7.86
N PHE A 122 14.06 -4.63 -7.61
CA PHE A 122 14.12 -3.99 -6.29
C PHE A 122 12.78 -3.46 -5.80
N CYS A 123 11.80 -3.24 -6.69
CA CYS A 123 10.52 -2.64 -6.30
C CYS A 123 9.77 -3.48 -5.26
N ALA A 124 9.80 -4.82 -5.36
CA ALA A 124 9.10 -5.68 -4.41
C ALA A 124 9.71 -5.65 -3.00
N PRO A 125 11.02 -5.90 -2.79
CA PRO A 125 11.60 -5.76 -1.46
C PRO A 125 11.61 -4.31 -0.97
N PHE A 126 11.74 -3.32 -1.87
CA PHE A 126 11.60 -1.90 -1.50
C PHE A 126 10.25 -1.60 -0.87
N MET A 127 9.16 -2.14 -1.43
CA MET A 127 7.82 -1.96 -0.87
C MET A 127 7.75 -2.48 0.57
N ILE A 128 8.47 -3.54 0.95
CA ILE A 128 8.48 -4.07 2.33
C ILE A 128 9.18 -3.11 3.31
N VAL A 129 10.26 -2.47 2.88
CA VAL A 129 11.07 -1.58 3.73
C VAL A 129 10.64 -0.13 3.65
N PHE A 130 9.83 0.23 2.67
CA PHE A 130 9.30 1.57 2.51
C PHE A 130 8.40 1.92 3.70
N PHE A 131 8.73 3.02 4.40
CA PHE A 131 8.13 3.36 5.69
C PHE A 131 6.59 3.32 5.75
N PRO A 132 5.82 3.73 4.70
CA PRO A 132 4.36 3.69 4.72
C PRO A 132 3.82 2.26 4.76
N LEU A 133 4.53 1.30 4.14
CA LEU A 133 4.16 -0.10 4.21
C LEU A 133 4.59 -0.74 5.52
N LEU A 134 5.76 -0.37 6.06
CA LEU A 134 6.18 -0.76 7.42
C LEU A 134 5.10 -0.42 8.46
N MET A 135 4.62 0.81 8.44
CA MET A 135 3.49 1.26 9.27
C MET A 135 2.20 0.47 8.98
N GLY A 136 1.98 0.10 7.71
CA GLY A 136 0.80 -0.64 7.27
C GLY A 136 0.70 -2.05 7.87
N TYR A 137 1.74 -2.87 7.80
CA TYR A 137 1.68 -4.26 8.29
C TYR A 137 1.88 -4.41 9.81
N GLN A 138 2.33 -3.34 10.50
CA GLN A 138 2.47 -3.29 11.95
C GLN A 138 1.28 -2.67 12.68
N ASN A 139 0.68 -1.63 12.09
CA ASN A 139 -0.35 -0.84 12.75
C ASN A 139 -1.69 -0.96 12.01
N ILE A 140 -1.76 -0.63 10.72
CA ILE A 140 -3.05 -0.49 10.04
C ILE A 140 -3.30 -1.68 9.08
N TYR A 141 -3.36 -2.87 9.68
CA TYR A 141 -3.29 -4.15 8.96
C TYR A 141 -4.42 -4.35 7.94
N ARG A 142 -5.67 -4.03 8.29
CA ARG A 142 -6.83 -4.17 7.39
C ARG A 142 -6.72 -3.30 6.13
N GLN A 143 -6.40 -2.02 6.31
CA GLN A 143 -6.27 -1.08 5.19
C GLN A 143 -5.09 -1.46 4.30
N PHE A 144 -3.99 -1.90 4.93
CA PHE A 144 -2.86 -2.45 4.23
C PHE A 144 -3.24 -3.67 3.37
N LEU A 145 -3.93 -4.67 3.94
CA LEU A 145 -4.40 -5.83 3.18
C LEU A 145 -5.29 -5.43 2.00
N ALA A 146 -6.28 -4.56 2.22
CA ALA A 146 -7.14 -4.05 1.16
C ALA A 146 -6.31 -3.39 0.04
N SER A 147 -5.30 -2.62 0.39
CA SER A 147 -4.39 -1.96 -0.56
C SER A 147 -3.55 -2.96 -1.37
N ILE A 148 -3.06 -4.04 -0.74
CA ILE A 148 -2.35 -5.12 -1.44
C ILE A 148 -3.27 -5.86 -2.42
N PHE A 149 -4.53 -6.12 -2.04
CA PHE A 149 -5.51 -6.71 -2.95
C PHE A 149 -5.79 -5.80 -4.16
N VAL A 150 -5.90 -4.49 -3.96
CA VAL A 150 -6.02 -3.54 -5.08
C VAL A 150 -4.76 -3.53 -5.93
N LEU A 151 -3.56 -3.47 -5.33
CA LEU A 151 -2.30 -3.54 -6.07
C LEU A 151 -2.23 -4.81 -6.93
N PHE A 152 -2.61 -5.95 -6.36
CA PHE A 152 -2.70 -7.23 -7.05
C PHE A 152 -3.76 -7.23 -8.15
N ALA A 153 -4.90 -6.57 -7.96
CA ALA A 153 -5.91 -6.40 -9.01
C ALA A 153 -5.32 -5.62 -10.21
N PHE A 154 -4.64 -4.51 -9.96
CA PHE A 154 -4.07 -3.64 -11.00
C PHE A 154 -2.93 -4.31 -11.79
N TYR A 155 -1.99 -4.96 -11.11
CA TYR A 155 -0.78 -5.48 -11.73
C TYR A 155 -0.79 -7.00 -11.95
N GLY A 156 -1.57 -7.74 -11.16
CA GLY A 156 -1.65 -9.19 -11.25
C GLY A 156 -2.48 -9.68 -12.42
N PHE A 157 -3.41 -8.89 -12.95
CA PHE A 157 -4.36 -9.33 -13.98
C PHE A 157 -4.56 -8.35 -15.13
N ARG A 158 -4.79 -8.91 -16.32
CA ARG A 158 -5.21 -8.15 -17.50
C ARG A 158 -6.74 -8.13 -17.67
N ASN A 159 -7.48 -9.05 -17.09
CA ASN A 159 -8.93 -9.09 -17.26
C ASN A 159 -9.61 -8.02 -16.38
N LYS A 160 -10.36 -7.10 -16.99
CA LYS A 160 -11.08 -6.02 -16.29
C LYS A 160 -12.10 -6.53 -15.27
N TYR A 161 -12.76 -7.66 -15.54
CA TYR A 161 -13.76 -8.23 -14.63
C TYR A 161 -13.10 -8.78 -13.37
N VAL A 162 -11.94 -9.42 -13.51
CA VAL A 162 -11.15 -9.90 -12.36
C VAL A 162 -10.61 -8.72 -11.54
N VAL A 163 -10.16 -7.64 -12.20
CA VAL A 163 -9.73 -6.42 -11.51
C VAL A 163 -10.86 -5.85 -10.67
N TYR A 164 -12.08 -5.76 -11.21
CA TYR A 164 -13.25 -5.28 -10.47
C TYR A 164 -13.63 -6.19 -9.32
N LEU A 165 -13.68 -7.51 -9.53
CA LEU A 165 -14.00 -8.48 -8.49
C LEU A 165 -13.02 -8.36 -7.31
N LEU A 166 -11.71 -8.34 -7.58
CA LEU A 166 -10.68 -8.21 -6.54
C LEU A 166 -10.73 -6.85 -5.84
N SER A 167 -11.11 -5.80 -6.55
CA SER A 167 -11.30 -4.47 -5.94
C SER A 167 -12.54 -4.42 -5.04
N MET A 168 -13.60 -5.16 -5.38
CA MET A 168 -14.76 -5.33 -4.49
C MET A 168 -14.37 -6.12 -3.25
N VAL A 169 -13.57 -7.19 -3.41
CA VAL A 169 -13.01 -7.92 -2.26
C VAL A 169 -12.21 -6.97 -1.37
N ALA A 170 -11.35 -6.13 -1.94
CA ALA A 170 -10.60 -5.13 -1.17
C ALA A 170 -11.51 -4.13 -0.41
N PHE A 171 -12.59 -3.66 -1.05
CA PHE A 171 -13.58 -2.79 -0.41
C PHE A 171 -14.26 -3.46 0.79
N PHE A 172 -14.52 -4.77 0.71
CA PHE A 172 -15.08 -5.54 1.82
C PHE A 172 -14.03 -6.05 2.82
N ILE A 173 -12.73 -5.91 2.53
CA ILE A 173 -11.67 -6.04 3.54
C ILE A 173 -11.64 -4.76 4.39
N HIS A 174 -11.65 -3.61 3.72
CA HIS A 174 -11.71 -2.32 4.39
C HIS A 174 -12.36 -1.26 3.49
N ASN A 175 -13.35 -0.56 4.03
CA ASN A 175 -14.19 0.40 3.30
C ASN A 175 -13.40 1.58 2.68
N SER A 176 -12.30 2.01 3.30
CA SER A 176 -11.42 3.07 2.80
C SER A 176 -10.79 2.75 1.43
N ALA A 177 -10.83 1.50 0.98
CA ALA A 177 -10.41 1.13 -0.38
C ALA A 177 -11.26 1.80 -1.47
N ILE A 178 -12.39 2.43 -1.11
CA ILE A 178 -13.14 3.33 -2.00
C ILE A 178 -12.27 4.45 -2.59
N ILE A 179 -11.15 4.80 -1.93
CA ILE A 179 -10.17 5.75 -2.45
C ILE A 179 -9.56 5.35 -3.80
N TYR A 180 -9.61 4.07 -4.16
CA TYR A 180 -9.12 3.59 -5.44
C TYR A 180 -10.18 3.57 -6.53
N LEU A 181 -11.46 3.84 -6.22
CA LEU A 181 -12.55 3.75 -7.18
C LEU A 181 -12.34 4.65 -8.41
N PRO A 182 -11.95 5.93 -8.28
CA PRO A 182 -11.66 6.77 -9.45
C PRO A 182 -10.46 6.26 -10.26
N LEU A 183 -9.46 5.67 -9.60
CA LEU A 183 -8.30 5.08 -10.28
C LEU A 183 -8.67 3.81 -11.06
N LEU A 184 -9.52 2.96 -10.50
CA LEU A 184 -10.04 1.77 -11.15
C LEU A 184 -10.83 2.14 -12.39
N TYR A 185 -11.67 3.17 -12.27
CA TYR A 185 -12.40 3.74 -13.39
C TYR A 185 -11.44 4.24 -14.48
N LEU A 186 -10.45 5.04 -14.11
CA LEU A 186 -9.47 5.59 -15.05
C LEU A 186 -8.70 4.48 -15.79
N TYR A 187 -8.28 3.44 -15.07
CA TYR A 187 -7.61 2.28 -15.65
C TYR A 187 -8.50 1.56 -16.67
N ALA A 188 -9.74 1.28 -16.31
CA ALA A 188 -10.67 0.59 -17.20
C ALA A 188 -11.02 1.43 -18.44
N ALA A 189 -11.29 2.72 -18.26
CA ALA A 189 -11.65 3.63 -19.35
C ALA A 189 -10.51 3.80 -20.36
N ARG A 190 -9.25 3.87 -19.89
CA ARG A 190 -8.07 3.93 -20.77
C ARG A 190 -7.84 2.63 -21.54
N LYS A 191 -8.12 1.50 -20.92
CA LYS A 191 -8.00 0.19 -21.58
C LYS A 191 -9.09 -0.06 -22.62
N ALA A 192 -10.28 0.49 -22.41
CA ALA A 192 -11.42 0.35 -23.31
C ALA A 192 -11.41 1.32 -24.50
N SER A 193 -10.65 2.43 -24.43
CA SER A 193 -10.60 3.44 -25.49
C SER A 193 -9.47 3.15 -26.50
N PRO A 194 -9.79 2.87 -27.79
CA PRO A 194 -8.78 2.62 -28.83
C PRO A 194 -7.83 3.80 -29.07
N THR A 195 -8.27 5.02 -28.75
CA THR A 195 -7.50 6.27 -28.94
C THR A 195 -6.86 6.79 -27.66
N GLY A 196 -7.08 6.12 -26.52
CA GLY A 196 -6.64 6.57 -25.19
C GLY A 196 -7.29 7.88 -24.70
N LYS A 197 -8.21 8.47 -25.50
CA LYS A 197 -8.98 9.65 -25.11
C LYS A 197 -10.25 9.23 -24.38
N LEU A 198 -10.60 9.96 -23.32
CA LEU A 198 -11.83 9.76 -22.57
C LEU A 198 -12.98 10.52 -23.22
N ASN A 199 -14.08 9.82 -23.49
CA ASN A 199 -15.32 10.42 -23.97
C ASN A 199 -15.99 11.26 -22.86
N ILE A 200 -16.93 12.14 -23.22
CA ILE A 200 -17.66 12.99 -22.25
C ILE A 200 -18.33 12.15 -21.16
N LEU A 201 -19.03 11.08 -21.54
CA LEU A 201 -19.63 10.14 -20.59
C LEU A 201 -18.59 9.56 -19.63
N GLN A 202 -17.39 9.26 -20.13
CA GLN A 202 -16.35 8.68 -19.28
C GLN A 202 -15.76 9.69 -18.29
N LYS A 203 -15.62 10.95 -18.70
CA LYS A 203 -15.25 12.04 -17.80
C LYS A 203 -16.32 12.26 -16.72
N GLY A 204 -17.61 12.18 -17.10
CA GLY A 204 -18.73 12.28 -16.16
C GLY A 204 -18.73 11.15 -15.12
N MET A 205 -18.51 9.90 -15.55
CA MET A 205 -18.39 8.76 -14.64
C MET A 205 -17.18 8.86 -13.71
N PHE A 206 -16.04 9.34 -14.20
CA PHE A 206 -14.88 9.62 -13.34
C PHE A 206 -15.22 10.66 -12.27
N ALA A 207 -15.84 11.78 -12.66
CA ALA A 207 -16.25 12.82 -11.72
C ALA A 207 -17.24 12.28 -10.68
N LEU A 208 -18.24 11.48 -11.09
CA LEU A 208 -19.17 10.82 -10.18
C LEU A 208 -18.45 9.89 -9.21
N SER A 209 -17.52 9.07 -9.69
CA SER A 209 -16.73 8.18 -8.83
C SER A 209 -15.88 8.95 -7.81
N TYR A 210 -15.38 10.13 -8.19
CA TYR A 210 -14.62 11.01 -7.30
C TYR A 210 -15.52 11.62 -6.22
N VAL A 211 -16.72 12.07 -6.58
CA VAL A 211 -17.71 12.57 -5.61
C VAL A 211 -18.14 11.48 -4.64
N VAL A 212 -18.40 10.25 -5.15
CA VAL A 212 -18.73 9.09 -4.31
C VAL A 212 -17.60 8.76 -3.35
N MET A 213 -16.34 8.81 -3.81
CA MET A 213 -15.18 8.63 -2.95
C MET A 213 -15.13 9.68 -1.83
N VAL A 214 -15.22 10.97 -2.17
CA VAL A 214 -15.15 12.07 -1.19
C VAL A 214 -16.29 11.95 -0.18
N GLY A 215 -17.52 11.70 -0.65
CA GLY A 215 -18.69 11.52 0.20
C GLY A 215 -18.58 10.28 1.11
N GLY A 216 -18.08 9.16 0.58
CA GLY A 216 -17.86 7.93 1.34
C GLY A 216 -16.80 8.09 2.44
N ILE A 217 -15.70 8.77 2.13
CA ILE A 217 -14.64 9.08 3.10
C ILE A 217 -15.17 10.01 4.20
N TYR A 218 -15.89 11.07 3.83
CA TYR A 218 -16.50 11.99 4.78
C TYR A 218 -17.52 11.28 5.68
N TYR A 219 -18.40 10.46 5.12
CA TYR A 219 -19.35 9.66 5.89
C TYR A 219 -18.65 8.70 6.87
N SER A 220 -17.59 8.02 6.40
CA SER A 220 -16.79 7.14 7.26
C SER A 220 -16.16 7.89 8.43
N SER A 221 -15.73 9.13 8.23
CA SER A 221 -15.15 9.94 9.30
C SER A 221 -16.15 10.37 10.37
N LEU A 222 -17.44 10.47 10.02
CA LEU A 222 -18.49 10.80 10.98
C LEU A 222 -18.91 9.60 11.84
N SER A 223 -18.76 8.37 11.33
CA SER A 223 -19.20 7.15 12.01
C SER A 223 -18.20 6.53 12.98
N ASP A 224 -16.93 6.95 12.95
CA ASP A 224 -15.81 6.27 13.65
C ASP A 224 -15.63 6.72 15.11
N THR A 225 -16.67 7.21 15.78
CA THR A 225 -16.58 7.93 17.08
C THR A 225 -16.11 7.11 18.29
N ASP A 226 -16.09 5.77 18.23
CA ASP A 226 -15.77 4.91 19.39
C ASP A 226 -14.39 4.25 19.34
N LEU A 227 -13.80 4.07 18.15
CA LEU A 227 -12.43 3.50 17.97
C LEU A 227 -11.40 4.56 17.54
N SER A 228 -11.81 5.78 17.21
CA SER A 228 -10.92 6.89 16.82
C SER A 228 -10.44 7.76 17.98
N LYS A 229 -10.95 7.55 19.21
CA LYS A 229 -10.59 8.34 20.39
C LYS A 229 -9.22 8.04 20.99
N SER A 230 -8.50 7.02 20.51
CA SER A 230 -7.14 6.71 20.96
C SER A 230 -6.04 7.43 20.16
N SER A 231 -6.36 8.55 19.51
CA SER A 231 -5.35 9.43 18.90
C SER A 231 -4.68 10.31 19.97
N ASP A 232 -4.11 9.70 21.00
CA ASP A 232 -3.12 10.40 21.81
C ASP A 232 -1.92 10.68 20.91
N SER A 233 -1.63 11.97 20.79
CA SER A 233 -0.57 12.55 19.97
C SER A 233 0.80 12.05 20.40
N THR A 234 1.24 10.93 19.83
CA THR A 234 2.62 10.46 19.95
C THR A 234 3.48 11.16 18.90
N GLY A 235 3.87 12.40 19.20
CA GLY A 235 4.92 13.13 18.48
C GLY A 235 4.50 13.88 17.21
N ILE A 236 5.52 14.29 16.44
CA ILE A 236 5.37 15.02 15.16
C ILE A 236 4.48 14.19 14.23
N SER A 237 3.37 14.76 13.78
CA SER A 237 2.49 14.10 12.81
C SER A 237 3.29 13.70 11.56
N LEU A 238 3.07 12.50 11.05
CA LEU A 238 3.69 12.03 9.81
C LEU A 238 3.00 12.64 8.58
N GLY A 239 1.83 13.25 8.75
CA GLY A 239 1.07 13.96 7.71
C GLY A 239 1.92 14.89 6.82
N PRO A 240 2.70 15.83 7.39
CA PRO A 240 3.64 16.66 6.64
C PRO A 240 4.70 15.87 5.85
N ALA A 241 5.20 14.75 6.38
CA ALA A 241 6.15 13.90 5.66
C ALA A 241 5.49 13.25 4.42
N TYR A 242 4.25 12.79 4.55
CA TYR A 242 3.45 12.32 3.42
C TYR A 242 3.19 13.44 2.41
N ALA A 243 2.79 14.63 2.85
CA ALA A 243 2.58 15.78 1.98
C ALA A 243 3.83 16.14 1.18
N ALA A 244 5.00 16.17 1.84
CA ALA A 244 6.29 16.41 1.20
C ALA A 244 6.62 15.34 0.15
N LEU A 245 6.34 14.06 0.45
CA LEU A 245 6.56 12.98 -0.49
C LEU A 245 5.63 13.06 -1.72
N PHE A 246 4.34 13.34 -1.51
CA PHE A 246 3.39 13.55 -2.61
C PHE A 246 3.78 14.75 -3.46
N ALA A 247 4.21 15.86 -2.84
CA ALA A 247 4.73 17.02 -3.54
C ALA A 247 6.00 16.68 -4.34
N ALA A 248 6.92 15.91 -3.77
CA ALA A 248 8.13 15.46 -4.46
C ALA A 248 7.79 14.60 -5.70
N PHE A 249 6.86 13.65 -5.58
CA PHE A 249 6.39 12.84 -6.72
C PHE A 249 5.70 13.69 -7.77
N PHE A 250 4.87 14.64 -7.36
CA PHE A 250 4.19 15.56 -8.27
C PHE A 250 5.19 16.44 -9.03
N ILE A 251 6.13 17.08 -8.34
CA ILE A 251 7.20 17.90 -8.93
C ILE A 251 8.04 17.05 -9.89
N ALA A 252 8.49 15.86 -9.46
CA ALA A 252 9.21 14.94 -10.32
C ALA A 252 8.40 14.59 -11.58
N SER A 253 7.10 14.36 -11.46
CA SER A 253 6.23 14.07 -12.61
C SER A 253 6.12 15.24 -13.60
N ILE A 254 6.18 16.50 -13.14
CA ILE A 254 6.24 17.69 -14.00
C ILE A 254 7.54 17.70 -14.81
N PHE A 255 8.68 17.43 -14.17
CA PHE A 255 9.97 17.34 -14.85
C PHE A 255 9.99 16.18 -15.86
N MET A 256 9.48 15.00 -15.46
CA MET A 256 9.37 13.83 -16.33
C MET A 256 8.44 14.08 -17.54
N ALA A 257 7.40 14.90 -17.36
CA ALA A 257 6.50 15.36 -18.42
C ALA A 257 7.06 16.54 -19.24
N ARG A 258 8.31 16.96 -19.00
CA ARG A 258 8.96 18.10 -19.69
C ARG A 258 8.11 19.37 -19.68
N PHE A 259 7.43 19.63 -18.56
CA PHE A 259 6.52 20.77 -18.38
C PHE A 259 5.32 20.82 -19.35
N LYS A 260 5.01 19.72 -20.05
CA LYS A 260 3.84 19.65 -20.92
C LYS A 260 2.63 19.12 -20.15
N VAL A 261 1.64 19.99 -19.93
CA VAL A 261 0.39 19.67 -19.21
C VAL A 261 -0.30 18.43 -19.79
N LYS A 262 -0.37 18.30 -21.12
CA LYS A 262 -0.99 17.14 -21.77
C LYS A 262 -0.27 15.83 -21.42
N GLU A 263 1.06 15.83 -21.35
CA GLU A 263 1.84 14.63 -20.99
C GLU A 263 1.68 14.31 -19.50
N LEU A 264 1.63 15.33 -18.63
CA LEU A 264 1.38 15.19 -17.20
C LEU A 264 0.05 14.45 -16.93
N PHE A 265 -1.05 14.95 -17.48
CA PHE A 265 -2.38 14.36 -17.26
C PHE A 265 -2.64 13.07 -18.07
N SER A 266 -1.88 12.80 -19.13
CA SER A 266 -2.03 11.55 -19.89
C SER A 266 -1.14 10.43 -19.35
N GLN A 267 0.11 10.67 -19.03
CA GLN A 267 1.05 9.61 -18.61
C GLN A 267 1.14 9.47 -17.09
N TYR A 268 0.99 10.57 -16.35
CA TYR A 268 1.20 10.64 -14.90
C TYR A 268 -0.09 10.88 -14.10
N ALA A 269 -1.24 10.59 -14.70
CA ALA A 269 -2.57 10.83 -14.11
C ALA A 269 -2.75 10.24 -12.72
N TYR A 270 -2.15 9.08 -12.44
CA TYR A 270 -2.24 8.42 -11.14
C TYR A 270 -1.53 9.24 -10.04
N ILE A 271 -0.35 9.80 -10.35
CA ILE A 271 0.40 10.67 -9.42
C ILE A 271 -0.38 11.96 -9.19
N VAL A 272 -0.89 12.56 -10.27
CA VAL A 272 -1.70 13.77 -10.22
C VAL A 272 -2.95 13.56 -9.36
N TYR A 273 -3.68 12.47 -9.63
CA TYR A 273 -4.84 12.07 -8.85
C TYR A 273 -4.49 11.96 -7.36
N SER A 274 -3.49 11.17 -7.02
CA SER A 274 -3.16 10.91 -5.63
C SER A 274 -2.67 12.15 -4.89
N PHE A 275 -1.91 13.03 -5.56
CA PHE A 275 -1.49 14.31 -5.00
C PHE A 275 -2.71 15.17 -4.64
N PHE A 276 -3.63 15.38 -5.58
CA PHE A 276 -4.81 16.21 -5.33
C PHE A 276 -5.80 15.56 -4.36
N SER A 277 -5.96 14.24 -4.40
CA SER A 277 -6.79 13.52 -3.43
C SER A 277 -6.21 13.62 -2.03
N PHE A 278 -4.91 13.45 -1.84
CA PHE A 278 -4.28 13.62 -0.54
C PHE A 278 -4.42 15.04 0.00
N LEU A 279 -4.15 16.07 -0.83
CA LEU A 279 -4.31 17.47 -0.44
C LEU A 279 -5.74 17.84 -0.06
N LEU A 280 -6.74 17.24 -0.73
CA LEU A 280 -8.14 17.48 -0.43
C LEU A 280 -8.57 16.79 0.88
N ILE A 281 -8.12 15.55 1.09
CA ILE A 281 -8.63 14.68 2.16
C ILE A 281 -7.93 14.93 3.50
N TRP A 282 -6.60 15.11 3.48
CA TRP A 282 -5.80 15.21 4.71
C TRP A 282 -6.25 16.34 5.65
N PRO A 283 -6.53 17.58 5.18
CA PRO A 283 -7.00 18.64 6.07
C PRO A 283 -8.38 18.39 6.69
N VAL A 284 -9.21 17.55 6.05
CA VAL A 284 -10.60 17.30 6.45
C VAL A 284 -10.71 16.19 7.49
N LEU A 285 -9.90 15.13 7.36
CA LEU A 285 -9.97 13.95 8.22
C LEU A 285 -9.16 14.05 9.52
N GLY A 286 -8.33 15.07 9.67
CA GLY A 286 -7.34 15.16 10.75
C GLY A 286 -6.11 14.27 10.53
N GLY A 287 -5.19 14.29 11.50
CA GLY A 287 -3.85 13.70 11.37
C GLY A 287 -3.85 12.21 11.05
N ALA A 288 -4.34 11.38 11.98
CA ALA A 288 -4.22 9.91 11.89
C ALA A 288 -4.93 9.33 10.66
N GLN A 289 -6.21 9.68 10.43
CA GLN A 289 -7.00 9.15 9.31
C GLN A 289 -6.46 9.63 7.95
N GLY A 290 -6.01 10.90 7.87
CA GLY A 290 -5.37 11.43 6.67
C GLY A 290 -4.03 10.75 6.37
N GLU A 291 -3.24 10.40 7.40
CA GLU A 291 -2.01 9.60 7.24
C GLU A 291 -2.30 8.23 6.65
N ARG A 292 -3.38 7.55 7.08
CA ARG A 292 -3.74 6.24 6.52
C ARG A 292 -4.13 6.32 5.05
N VAL A 293 -4.90 7.34 4.67
CA VAL A 293 -5.20 7.66 3.26
C VAL A 293 -3.91 7.89 2.46
N GLY A 294 -2.95 8.62 3.02
CA GLY A 294 -1.65 8.84 2.41
C GLY A 294 -0.90 7.54 2.14
N MET A 295 -0.84 6.64 3.14
CA MET A 295 -0.23 5.32 3.00
C MET A 295 -0.89 4.52 1.88
N MET A 296 -2.22 4.39 1.90
CA MET A 296 -2.99 3.67 0.89
C MET A 296 -2.68 4.15 -0.54
N LEU A 297 -2.71 5.45 -0.76
CA LEU A 297 -2.39 6.03 -2.07
C LEU A 297 -0.96 5.69 -2.51
N LEU A 298 0.02 5.76 -1.60
CA LEU A 298 1.42 5.48 -1.91
C LEU A 298 1.67 4.04 -2.33
N ILE A 299 0.92 3.06 -1.78
CA ILE A 299 1.07 1.63 -2.13
C ILE A 299 0.92 1.41 -3.65
N ILE A 300 0.00 2.13 -4.29
CA ILE A 300 -0.27 2.00 -5.73
C ILE A 300 0.70 2.85 -6.56
N ILE A 301 1.04 4.06 -6.09
CA ILE A 301 1.84 5.02 -6.85
C ILE A 301 3.29 4.60 -6.94
N VAL A 302 3.87 4.06 -5.88
CA VAL A 302 5.32 3.78 -5.83
C VAL A 302 5.75 2.85 -6.97
N PRO A 303 5.09 1.70 -7.23
CA PRO A 303 5.44 0.86 -8.38
C PRO A 303 5.27 1.56 -9.74
N MET A 304 4.26 2.45 -9.88
CA MET A 304 4.05 3.23 -11.11
C MET A 304 5.20 4.22 -11.32
N PHE A 305 5.52 4.98 -10.28
CA PHE A 305 6.56 6.00 -10.30
C PHE A 305 7.93 5.37 -10.60
N VAL A 306 8.27 4.28 -9.92
CA VAL A 306 9.52 3.53 -10.14
C VAL A 306 9.64 3.06 -11.59
N THR A 307 8.55 2.52 -12.16
CA THR A 307 8.55 2.05 -13.56
C THR A 307 8.77 3.20 -14.56
N GLN A 308 8.19 4.37 -14.29
CA GLN A 308 8.36 5.55 -15.13
C GLN A 308 9.77 6.12 -15.01
N LEU A 309 10.27 6.23 -13.79
CA LEU A 309 11.62 6.68 -13.48
C LEU A 309 12.66 5.79 -14.19
N ASP A 310 12.49 4.47 -14.15
CA ASP A 310 13.40 3.53 -14.79
C ASP A 310 13.41 3.64 -16.33
N GLY A 311 12.27 4.00 -16.92
CA GLY A 311 12.11 4.17 -18.36
C GLY A 311 12.78 5.42 -18.93
N ILE A 312 13.03 6.45 -18.11
CA ILE A 312 13.59 7.74 -18.55
C ILE A 312 15.11 7.66 -18.70
N PHE A 313 15.79 7.02 -17.75
CA PHE A 313 17.24 6.96 -17.74
C PHE A 313 17.77 5.86 -18.66
N ARG A 314 18.33 6.25 -19.80
CA ARG A 314 18.93 5.32 -20.78
C ARG A 314 20.29 4.79 -20.35
N GLN A 315 21.08 5.60 -19.64
CA GLN A 315 22.40 5.22 -19.16
C GLN A 315 22.31 4.27 -17.95
N PRO A 316 22.95 3.09 -17.98
CA PRO A 316 22.86 2.10 -16.90
C PRO A 316 23.33 2.64 -15.53
N THR A 317 24.47 3.35 -15.51
CA THR A 317 25.04 3.90 -14.26
C THR A 317 24.09 4.91 -13.61
N LEU A 318 23.60 5.88 -14.39
CA LEU A 318 22.67 6.89 -13.88
C LEU A 318 21.36 6.25 -13.39
N ARG A 319 20.86 5.25 -14.12
CA ARG A 319 19.68 4.48 -13.70
C ARG A 319 19.89 3.82 -12.34
N ILE A 320 21.02 3.14 -12.14
CA ILE A 320 21.37 2.51 -10.86
C ILE A 320 21.47 3.58 -9.76
N THR A 321 22.15 4.69 -10.00
CA THR A 321 22.28 5.79 -9.02
C THR A 321 20.92 6.32 -8.59
N VAL A 322 20.01 6.57 -9.53
CA VAL A 322 18.67 7.07 -9.19
C VAL A 322 17.85 6.02 -8.44
N ARG A 323 17.95 4.73 -8.78
CA ARG A 323 17.32 3.64 -8.01
C ARG A 323 17.83 3.62 -6.57
N LEU A 324 19.14 3.71 -6.37
CA LEU A 324 19.75 3.73 -5.04
C LEU A 324 19.29 4.95 -4.24
N LEU A 325 19.32 6.15 -4.82
CA LEU A 325 18.84 7.37 -4.18
C LEU A 325 17.37 7.23 -3.78
N PHE A 326 16.52 6.70 -4.66
CA PHE A 326 15.11 6.48 -4.38
C PHE A 326 14.89 5.50 -3.21
N VAL A 327 15.63 4.39 -3.19
CA VAL A 327 15.58 3.40 -2.10
C VAL A 327 16.03 4.03 -0.78
N LEU A 328 17.15 4.73 -0.76
CA LEU A 328 17.69 5.37 0.45
C LEU A 328 16.74 6.45 0.98
N LEU A 329 16.19 7.30 0.11
CA LEU A 329 15.21 8.32 0.49
C LEU A 329 13.90 7.72 1.01
N GLY A 330 13.46 6.59 0.45
CA GLY A 330 12.24 5.91 0.90
C GLY A 330 12.40 5.16 2.23
N ILE A 331 13.61 4.71 2.55
CA ILE A 331 13.93 4.02 3.81
C ILE A 331 14.27 5.01 4.92
N ALA A 332 14.87 6.16 4.61
CA ALA A 332 15.32 7.14 5.60
C ALA A 332 14.25 7.52 6.64
N PRO A 333 12.97 7.77 6.30
CA PRO A 333 11.92 8.05 7.28
C PRO A 333 11.77 6.97 8.36
N SER A 334 11.99 5.69 8.04
CA SER A 334 11.91 4.59 9.01
C SER A 334 12.94 4.70 10.13
N PHE A 335 14.06 5.40 9.90
CA PHE A 335 15.11 5.64 10.88
C PHE A 335 15.08 7.05 11.48
N LEU A 336 14.53 8.02 10.76
CA LEU A 336 14.48 9.42 11.18
C LEU A 336 13.28 9.73 12.07
N PHE A 337 12.13 9.08 11.86
CA PHE A 337 10.96 9.28 12.68
C PHE A 337 10.92 8.25 13.81
N SER A 338 10.85 8.72 15.04
CA SER A 338 10.77 7.87 16.24
C SER A 338 9.56 6.93 16.19
N SER A 339 8.42 7.39 15.65
CA SER A 339 7.23 6.56 15.46
C SER A 339 7.53 5.34 14.59
N ALA A 340 8.12 5.53 13.41
CA ALA A 340 8.47 4.45 12.50
C ALA A 340 9.61 3.55 13.04
N PHE A 341 10.59 4.15 13.72
CA PHE A 341 11.73 3.42 14.26
C PHE A 341 11.34 2.54 15.46
N ASN A 342 10.40 2.98 16.29
CA ASN A 342 9.91 2.20 17.44
C ASN A 342 9.29 0.87 17.01
N PHE A 343 8.62 0.81 15.85
CA PHE A 343 8.13 -0.45 15.26
C PHE A 343 9.23 -1.44 14.88
N LEU A 344 10.50 -1.02 14.84
CA LEU A 344 11.64 -1.91 14.57
C LEU A 344 12.37 -2.29 15.86
N LEU A 345 12.09 -1.59 16.95
CA LEU A 345 12.67 -1.81 18.27
C LEU A 345 11.75 -2.59 19.19
N THR A 346 10.57 -3.00 18.73
CA THR A 346 9.64 -3.84 19.48
C THR A 346 10.38 -5.09 19.96
N GLY A 347 10.70 -5.08 21.24
CA GLY A 347 11.56 -6.03 21.90
C GLY A 347 11.27 -5.91 23.39
N SER A 348 10.36 -6.78 23.83
CA SER A 348 9.74 -6.91 25.16
C SER A 348 8.85 -5.76 25.60
#